data_AF-A0A0P9SF54-F1
#
_entry.id   AF-A0A0P9SF54-F1
#
_cell.length_a   1.000
_cell.length_b   1.000
_cell.length_c   1.000
_cell.angle_alpha   90.00
_cell.angle_beta   90.00
_cell.angle_gamma   90.00
#
_symmetry.space_group_name_H-M   'P 1'
#
loop_
_entity.id
_entity.type
_entity.pdbx_description
1 polymer ?
#
loop_
_entity_poly.entity_id
_entity_poly.type
_entity_poly.pdbx_seq_one_letter_code
_entity_poly.pdbx_strand_id
1 'polypeptide(L)'
;MRLHRPVQALALGMKQLDPENLSQRLPVQYDQEELKDIACGINAHLERVEQFMARERALLDQASHEFRTPIAVISGELDVLARQALPACAAPPIQRMRATVDNLTEIMVARCTSTRRFACKCPRRCYALPSATCCVTLPKTPMTEQSPYASRTVY
;
A
#
# COMPACT_ATOMS: atom_id res chain seq x y z
N MET A 1 5.62 53.24 -5.98
CA MET A 1 5.48 51.93 -5.30
C MET A 1 6.48 50.94 -5.90
N ARG A 2 7.26 50.20 -5.09
CA ARG A 2 8.18 49.16 -5.60
C ARG A 2 7.52 47.78 -5.50
N LEU A 3 6.87 47.34 -6.57
CA LEU A 3 6.19 46.03 -6.69
C LEU A 3 7.14 44.82 -6.71
N HIS A 4 8.45 45.04 -6.91
CA HIS A 4 9.42 43.96 -7.10
C HIS A 4 9.52 43.00 -5.90
N ARG A 5 9.57 43.52 -4.67
CA ARG A 5 9.71 42.70 -3.46
C ARG A 5 8.50 41.79 -3.19
N PRO A 6 7.25 42.30 -3.15
CA PRO A 6 6.09 41.44 -2.86
C PRO A 6 5.85 40.40 -3.96
N VAL A 7 6.11 40.74 -5.23
CA VAL A 7 6.05 39.78 -6.35
C VAL A 7 7.11 38.68 -6.18
N GLN A 8 8.34 39.04 -5.79
CA GLN A 8 9.38 38.05 -5.54
C GLN A 8 9.05 37.13 -4.35
N ALA A 9 8.43 37.67 -3.31
CA ALA A 9 7.97 36.90 -2.16
C ALA A 9 6.87 35.89 -2.55
N LEU A 10 5.89 36.32 -3.36
CA LEU A 10 4.86 35.41 -3.90
C LEU A 10 5.48 34.30 -4.75
N ALA A 11 6.40 34.65 -5.66
CA ALA A 11 7.08 33.67 -6.52
C ALA A 11 7.93 32.67 -5.71
N LEU A 12 8.58 33.11 -4.63
CA LEU A 12 9.32 32.23 -3.72
C LEU A 12 8.37 31.29 -2.97
N GLY A 13 7.25 31.81 -2.45
CA GLY A 13 6.23 30.99 -1.80
C GLY A 13 5.70 29.90 -2.73
N MET A 14 5.41 30.23 -3.99
CA MET A 14 5.00 29.25 -5.00
C MET A 14 6.04 28.16 -5.24
N LYS A 15 7.34 28.52 -5.31
CA LYS A 15 8.43 27.55 -5.50
C LYS A 15 8.66 26.64 -4.28
N GLN A 16 8.23 27.08 -3.11
CA GLN A 16 8.34 26.33 -1.86
C GLN A 16 7.12 25.45 -1.57
N LEU A 17 6.10 25.45 -2.43
CA LEU A 17 4.99 24.52 -2.32
C LEU A 17 5.49 23.10 -2.51
N ASP A 18 5.29 22.27 -1.49
CA ASP A 18 5.63 20.86 -1.52
C ASP A 18 4.44 20.06 -2.08
N PRO A 19 4.60 19.34 -3.20
CA PRO A 19 3.53 18.50 -3.76
C PRO A 19 3.07 17.38 -2.82
N GLU A 20 3.88 16.99 -1.83
CA GLU A 20 3.51 16.00 -0.82
C GLU A 20 2.68 16.62 0.32
N ASN A 21 2.76 17.93 0.54
CA ASN A 21 2.03 18.65 1.58
C ASN A 21 0.89 19.50 1.00
N LEU A 22 -0.22 18.83 0.68
CA LEU A 22 -1.39 19.46 0.08
C LEU A 22 -2.10 20.49 0.98
N SER A 23 -1.84 20.47 2.29
CA SER A 23 -2.40 21.43 3.24
C SER A 23 -1.59 22.74 3.32
N GLN A 24 -0.43 22.82 2.67
CA GLN A 24 0.36 24.04 2.57
C GLN A 24 -0.41 25.14 1.83
N ARG A 25 -0.26 26.39 2.26
CA ARG A 25 -0.92 27.56 1.66
C ARG A 25 0.09 28.69 1.49
N LEU A 26 -0.15 29.53 0.48
CA LEU A 26 0.57 30.78 0.28
C LEU A 26 0.08 31.83 1.29
N PRO A 27 0.97 32.72 1.78
CA PRO A 27 0.54 33.88 2.54
C PRO A 27 -0.36 34.79 1.69
N VAL A 28 -1.35 35.42 2.31
CA VAL A 28 -2.32 36.31 1.62
C VAL A 28 -2.21 37.78 2.06
N GLN A 29 -1.26 38.07 2.93
CA GLN A 29 -1.04 39.41 3.50
C GLN A 29 -0.14 40.20 2.55
N TYR A 30 -0.75 40.86 1.57
CA TYR A 30 -0.09 41.78 0.65
C TYR A 30 -0.78 43.14 0.71
N ASP A 31 0.01 44.21 0.61
CA ASP A 31 -0.51 45.59 0.52
C ASP A 31 -1.24 45.83 -0.83
N GLN A 32 -0.90 45.03 -1.84
CA GLN A 32 -1.49 45.09 -3.18
C GLN A 32 -2.63 44.08 -3.28
N GLU A 33 -3.82 44.58 -3.60
CA GLU A 33 -5.04 43.79 -3.73
C GLU A 33 -4.90 42.72 -4.82
N GLU A 34 -4.25 43.05 -5.94
CA GLU A 34 -4.05 42.12 -7.05
C GLU A 34 -3.18 40.92 -6.65
N LEU A 35 -2.17 41.13 -5.78
CA LEU A 35 -1.32 40.04 -5.29
C LEU A 35 -2.06 39.17 -4.27
N LYS A 36 -2.89 39.78 -3.44
CA LYS A 36 -3.78 39.07 -2.52
C LYS A 36 -4.76 38.18 -3.29
N ASP A 37 -5.36 38.69 -4.35
CA ASP A 37 -6.30 37.93 -5.18
C ASP A 37 -5.63 36.73 -5.85
N ILE A 38 -4.41 36.90 -6.38
CA ILE A 38 -3.64 35.80 -6.95
C ILE A 38 -3.32 34.73 -5.89
N ALA A 39 -2.84 35.14 -4.71
CA ALA A 39 -2.53 34.21 -3.62
C ALA A 39 -3.78 33.44 -3.16
N CYS A 40 -4.93 34.13 -3.02
CA CYS A 40 -6.22 33.52 -2.72
C CYS A 40 -6.65 32.53 -3.82
N GLY A 41 -6.52 32.89 -5.09
CA GLY A 41 -6.85 32.03 -6.23
C GLY A 41 -6.01 30.76 -6.27
N ILE A 42 -4.70 30.86 -5.99
CA ILE A 42 -3.81 29.70 -5.89
C ILE A 42 -4.21 28.83 -4.70
N ASN A 43 -4.46 29.41 -3.53
CA ASN A 43 -4.91 28.67 -2.35
C ASN A 43 -6.24 27.93 -2.60
N ALA A 44 -7.19 28.56 -3.30
CA ALA A 44 -8.43 27.91 -3.70
C ALA A 44 -8.21 26.79 -4.73
N HIS A 45 -7.16 26.87 -5.55
CA HIS A 45 -6.76 25.78 -6.42
C HIS A 45 -6.15 24.61 -5.62
N LEU A 46 -5.24 24.89 -4.68
CA LEU A 46 -4.65 23.88 -3.80
C LEU A 46 -5.72 23.16 -2.97
N GLU A 47 -6.70 23.89 -2.46
CA GLU A 47 -7.86 23.33 -1.74
C GLU A 47 -8.64 22.31 -2.61
N ARG A 48 -8.89 22.64 -3.88
CA ARG A 48 -9.57 21.71 -4.80
C ARG A 48 -8.75 20.45 -5.07
N VAL A 49 -7.43 20.58 -5.17
CA VAL A 49 -6.52 19.43 -5.32
C VAL A 49 -6.54 18.56 -4.06
N GLU A 50 -6.48 19.16 -2.88
CA GLU A 50 -6.55 18.45 -1.60
C GLU A 50 -7.85 17.67 -1.46
N GLN A 51 -8.99 18.30 -1.75
CA GLN A 51 -10.30 17.64 -1.72
C GLN A 51 -10.41 16.50 -2.73
N PHE A 52 -9.87 16.67 -3.95
CA PHE A 52 -9.85 15.61 -4.95
C PHE A 52 -9.04 14.40 -4.49
N MET A 53 -7.84 14.64 -3.95
CA MET A 53 -6.98 13.58 -3.40
C MET A 53 -7.60 12.89 -2.19
N ALA A 54 -8.30 13.63 -1.32
CA ALA A 54 -9.02 13.05 -0.18
C ALA A 54 -10.14 12.10 -0.65
N ARG A 55 -10.90 12.49 -1.67
CA ARG A 55 -11.96 11.64 -2.26
C ARG A 55 -11.39 10.39 -2.91
N GLU A 56 -10.29 10.53 -3.66
CA GLU A 56 -9.63 9.39 -4.29
C GLU A 56 -9.15 8.36 -3.26
N ARG A 57 -8.54 8.82 -2.16
CA ARG A 57 -8.14 7.93 -1.05
C ARG A 57 -9.34 7.24 -0.43
N ALA A 58 -10.42 7.97 -0.17
CA ALA A 58 -11.64 7.40 0.40
C ALA A 58 -12.28 6.34 -0.54
N LEU A 59 -12.26 6.56 -1.85
CA LEU A 59 -12.72 5.58 -2.85
C LEU A 59 -11.87 4.32 -2.83
N LEU A 60 -10.54 4.45 -2.77
CA LEU A 60 -9.62 3.31 -2.70
C LEU A 60 -9.79 2.52 -1.40
N ASP A 61 -9.99 3.21 -0.27
CA ASP A 61 -10.26 2.56 1.01
C ASP A 61 -11.59 1.81 0.96
N GLN A 62 -12.66 2.43 0.45
CA GLN A 62 -13.96 1.79 0.30
C GLN A 62 -13.89 0.57 -0.61
N ALA A 63 -13.23 0.68 -1.77
CA ALA A 63 -13.03 -0.45 -2.67
C ALA A 63 -12.29 -1.60 -1.97
N SER A 64 -11.28 -1.30 -1.15
CA SER A 64 -10.58 -2.31 -0.36
C SER A 64 -11.50 -2.98 0.67
N HIS A 65 -12.41 -2.23 1.31
CA HIS A 65 -13.43 -2.80 2.19
C HIS A 65 -14.41 -3.71 1.44
N GLU A 66 -14.92 -3.26 0.29
CA GLU A 66 -15.86 -4.05 -0.53
C GLU A 66 -15.22 -5.32 -1.09
N PHE A 67 -13.90 -5.36 -1.33
CA PHE A 67 -13.20 -6.55 -1.80
C PHE A 67 -12.85 -7.56 -0.70
N ARG A 68 -12.76 -7.15 0.58
CA ARG A 68 -12.47 -8.08 1.69
C ARG A 68 -13.50 -9.20 1.78
N THR A 69 -14.77 -8.86 1.65
CA THR A 69 -15.87 -9.83 1.76
C THR A 69 -15.83 -10.89 0.66
N PRO A 70 -15.83 -10.56 -0.65
CA PRO A 70 -15.76 -11.57 -1.70
C PRO A 70 -14.46 -12.39 -1.65
N ILE A 71 -13.32 -11.80 -1.29
CA ILE A 71 -12.06 -12.53 -1.09
C ILE A 71 -12.20 -13.54 0.07
N ALA A 72 -12.79 -13.13 1.20
CA ALA A 72 -13.02 -14.02 2.34
C ALA A 72 -13.97 -15.17 2.00
N VAL A 73 -15.04 -14.90 1.24
CA VAL A 73 -15.96 -15.93 0.75
C VAL A 73 -15.23 -16.94 -0.12
N ILE A 74 -14.49 -16.49 -1.14
CA ILE A 74 -13.74 -17.40 -2.03
C ILE A 74 -12.70 -18.21 -1.23
N SER A 75 -12.02 -17.58 -0.27
CA SER A 75 -11.07 -18.27 0.62
C SER A 75 -11.75 -19.37 1.43
N GLY A 76 -12.94 -19.09 1.99
CA GLY A 76 -13.74 -20.05 2.74
C GLY A 76 -14.19 -21.23 1.88
N GLU A 77 -14.65 -20.99 0.66
CA GLU A 77 -15.01 -22.05 -0.28
C GLU A 77 -13.81 -22.93 -0.64
N LEU A 78 -12.63 -22.32 -0.86
CA LEU A 78 -11.39 -23.07 -1.10
C LEU A 78 -10.96 -23.91 0.12
N ASP A 79 -11.24 -23.44 1.34
CA ASP A 79 -10.98 -24.18 2.58
C ASP A 79 -11.95 -25.36 2.76
N VAL A 80 -13.21 -25.20 2.35
CA VAL A 80 -14.20 -26.28 2.32
C VAL A 80 -13.79 -27.34 1.29
N LEU A 81 -13.44 -26.94 0.07
CA LEU A 81 -12.98 -27.84 -0.99
C LEU A 81 -11.72 -28.61 -0.57
N ALA A 82 -10.80 -27.98 0.16
CA ALA A 82 -9.60 -28.65 0.68
C ALA A 82 -9.89 -29.77 1.69
N ARG A 83 -11.09 -29.81 2.28
CA ARG A 83 -11.53 -30.85 3.23
C ARG A 83 -12.36 -31.96 2.57
N GLN A 84 -12.72 -31.80 1.29
CA GLN A 84 -13.53 -32.78 0.55
C GLN A 84 -12.65 -33.81 -0.14
N ALA A 85 -13.18 -35.03 -0.32
CA ALA A 85 -12.54 -36.08 -1.10
C ALA A 85 -12.77 -35.81 -2.60
N LEU A 86 -11.88 -34.99 -3.18
CA LEU A 86 -11.90 -34.63 -4.61
C LEU A 86 -10.92 -35.50 -5.41
N PRO A 87 -11.17 -35.74 -6.72
CA PRO A 87 -10.23 -36.43 -7.57
C PRO A 87 -8.91 -35.63 -7.68
N ALA A 88 -7.78 -36.35 -7.83
CA ALA A 88 -6.45 -35.73 -7.83
C ALA A 88 -6.26 -34.65 -8.92
N CYS A 89 -6.99 -34.74 -10.03
CA CYS A 89 -6.98 -33.74 -11.09
C CYS A 89 -7.55 -32.37 -10.67
N ALA A 90 -8.31 -32.28 -9.57
CA ALA A 90 -8.88 -31.03 -9.05
C ALA A 90 -7.87 -30.19 -8.25
N ALA A 91 -6.77 -30.79 -7.77
CA ALA A 91 -5.81 -30.09 -6.92
C ALA A 91 -5.08 -28.92 -7.61
N PRO A 92 -4.56 -29.04 -8.86
CA PRO A 92 -3.85 -27.94 -9.49
C PRO A 92 -4.71 -26.69 -9.73
N PRO A 93 -5.98 -26.79 -10.21
CA PRO A 93 -6.88 -25.63 -10.29
C PRO A 93 -7.13 -24.96 -8.93
N ILE A 94 -7.37 -25.73 -7.88
CA ILE A 94 -7.63 -25.20 -6.52
C ILE A 94 -6.40 -24.45 -5.99
N GLN A 95 -5.20 -24.99 -6.18
CA GLN A 95 -3.96 -24.31 -5.80
C GLN A 95 -3.74 -23.01 -6.55
N ARG A 96 -4.04 -22.96 -7.86
CA ARG A 96 -3.98 -21.71 -8.63
C ARG A 96 -4.97 -20.67 -8.11
N MET A 97 -6.20 -21.08 -7.81
CA MET A 97 -7.21 -20.18 -7.24
C MET A 97 -6.75 -19.62 -5.88
N ARG A 98 -6.20 -20.46 -5.01
CA ARG A 98 -5.65 -20.03 -3.71
C ARG A 98 -4.51 -19.03 -3.88
N ALA A 99 -3.55 -19.32 -4.75
CA ALA A 99 -2.46 -18.39 -5.06
C ALA A 99 -2.96 -17.05 -5.60
N THR A 100 -4.00 -17.04 -6.42
CA THR A 100 -4.64 -15.80 -6.90
C THR A 100 -5.29 -15.01 -5.77
N VAL A 101 -6.03 -15.68 -4.88
CA VAL A 101 -6.68 -15.04 -3.72
C VAL A 101 -5.65 -14.46 -2.75
N ASP A 102 -4.55 -15.17 -2.50
CA ASP A 102 -3.44 -14.69 -1.68
C ASP A 102 -2.80 -13.44 -2.30
N ASN A 103 -2.54 -13.46 -3.61
CA ASN A 103 -2.02 -12.31 -4.34
C ASN A 103 -2.97 -11.10 -4.31
N LEU A 104 -4.28 -11.31 -4.51
CA LEU A 104 -5.28 -10.24 -4.41
C LEU A 104 -5.30 -9.63 -3.00
N THR A 105 -5.15 -10.46 -1.97
CA THR A 105 -5.06 -10.02 -0.58
C THR A 105 -3.81 -9.16 -0.36
N GLU A 106 -2.66 -9.56 -0.91
CA GLU A 106 -1.40 -8.80 -0.83
C GLU A 106 -1.51 -7.44 -1.52
N ILE A 107 -2.04 -7.41 -2.75
CA ILE A 107 -2.23 -6.16 -3.52
C ILE A 107 -3.14 -5.18 -2.78
N MET A 108 -4.21 -5.68 -2.15
CA MET A 108 -5.14 -4.88 -1.34
C MET A 108 -4.44 -4.28 -0.11
N VAL A 109 -3.62 -5.05 0.61
CA VAL A 109 -2.91 -4.61 1.83
C VAL A 109 -1.79 -3.62 1.51
N ALA A 110 -1.02 -3.84 0.45
CA ALA A 110 0.10 -2.98 0.05
C ALA A 110 -0.33 -1.52 -0.18
N ARG A 111 -1.56 -1.30 -0.65
CA ARG A 111 -2.10 0.04 -0.89
C ARG A 111 -2.54 0.75 0.39
N CYS A 112 -3.12 0.02 1.37
CA CYS A 112 -3.43 0.58 2.69
C CYS A 112 -2.17 1.00 3.48
N THR A 113 -1.00 0.39 3.21
CA THR A 113 0.25 0.76 3.89
C THR A 113 0.95 1.99 3.31
N SER A 114 0.55 2.47 2.14
CA SER A 114 1.22 3.61 1.46
C SER A 114 0.85 4.97 2.05
N THR A 115 -0.28 5.09 2.75
CA THR A 115 -0.70 6.32 3.46
C THR A 115 -0.05 6.51 4.84
N ARG A 116 0.81 5.60 5.28
CA ARG A 116 1.73 5.83 6.41
C ARG A 116 3.16 5.56 5.99
N ARG A 117 3.72 6.46 5.20
CA ARG A 117 5.17 6.46 4.95
C ARG A 117 5.91 7.07 6.13
N PHE A 118 6.00 6.32 7.23
CA PHE A 118 7.00 6.53 8.27
C PHE A 118 7.61 5.17 8.67
N ALA A 119 8.87 5.00 8.23
CA ALA A 119 9.92 4.12 8.73
C ALA A 119 9.61 2.64 9.04
N CYS A 120 9.97 1.76 8.10
CA CYS A 120 10.80 0.60 8.45
C CYS A 120 11.71 0.20 7.28
N LYS A 121 12.94 0.72 7.26
CA LYS A 121 14.04 0.13 6.47
C LYS A 121 14.69 -0.94 7.33
N CYS A 122 14.30 -2.20 7.17
CA CYS A 122 15.10 -3.31 7.69
C CYS A 122 15.26 -4.38 6.60
N PRO A 123 16.49 -4.71 6.17
CA PRO A 123 16.73 -5.74 5.15
C PRO A 123 16.54 -7.18 5.65
N ARG A 124 16.45 -7.42 6.97
CA ARG A 124 16.13 -8.74 7.56
C ARG A 124 15.43 -8.63 8.92
N ARG A 125 14.16 -9.05 8.95
CA ARG A 125 13.29 -9.45 10.09
C ARG A 125 13.31 -8.57 11.35
N CYS A 126 12.29 -7.71 11.46
CA CYS A 126 11.66 -7.38 12.74
C CYS A 126 10.16 -7.62 12.62
N TYR A 127 9.57 -8.24 13.63
CA TYR A 127 8.13 -8.15 13.87
C TYR A 127 7.92 -7.73 15.32
N ALA A 128 7.07 -6.73 15.53
CA ALA A 128 6.65 -6.30 16.85
C ALA A 128 5.52 -7.22 17.34
N LEU A 129 5.65 -7.79 18.55
CA LEU A 129 4.62 -8.54 19.28
C LEU A 129 4.71 -8.40 20.80
N PRO A 130 3.59 -8.45 21.55
CA PRO A 130 2.22 -8.80 21.16
C PRO A 130 1.15 -7.80 21.66
N SER A 131 0.68 -6.93 20.75
CA SER A 131 -0.75 -6.68 20.50
C SER A 131 -1.02 -6.51 18.99
N ALA A 132 -0.16 -7.15 18.18
CA ALA A 132 -0.13 -7.11 16.72
C ALA A 132 0.50 -8.40 16.15
N THR A 133 -0.06 -9.57 16.53
CA THR A 133 0.40 -10.95 16.22
C THR A 133 0.59 -11.29 14.75
N CYS A 134 1.75 -10.93 14.19
CA CYS A 134 2.43 -11.65 13.12
C CYS A 134 3.93 -11.76 13.45
N CYS A 135 4.41 -12.92 13.89
CA CYS A 135 5.24 -13.76 13.04
C CYS A 135 5.49 -15.13 13.68
N VAL A 136 5.24 -16.17 12.89
CA VAL A 136 5.56 -17.55 13.24
C VAL A 136 6.86 -17.92 12.53
N THR A 137 7.84 -18.39 13.29
CA THR A 137 8.99 -19.15 12.79
C THR A 137 8.54 -20.56 12.43
N LEU A 138 8.69 -20.97 11.17
CA LEU A 138 8.81 -22.39 10.82
C LEU A 138 10.29 -22.82 10.94
N PRO A 139 10.58 -24.03 11.46
CA PRO A 139 11.93 -24.57 11.49
C PRO A 139 12.42 -24.90 10.07
N LYS A 140 13.68 -24.54 9.78
CA LYS A 140 14.38 -24.95 8.56
C LYS A 140 14.75 -26.43 8.67
N THR A 141 14.25 -27.28 7.78
CA THR A 141 14.93 -28.55 7.47
C THR A 141 16.07 -28.26 6.49
N PRO A 142 17.33 -28.63 6.79
CA PRO A 142 18.37 -28.63 5.77
C PRO A 142 18.17 -29.82 4.83
N MET A 143 18.20 -29.56 3.52
CA MET A 143 18.54 -30.58 2.53
C MET A 143 19.99 -30.99 2.77
N THR A 144 20.19 -32.22 3.22
CA THR A 144 21.46 -32.92 3.08
C THR A 144 21.16 -34.19 2.29
N GLU A 145 21.75 -34.30 1.10
CA GLU A 145 21.93 -35.54 0.38
C GLU A 145 22.53 -36.61 1.31
N GLN A 146 21.85 -37.74 1.45
CA GLN A 146 22.46 -39.05 1.65
C GLN A 146 21.40 -40.14 1.41
N SER A 147 21.45 -40.69 0.20
CA SER A 147 20.76 -41.92 -0.21
C SER A 147 21.33 -43.13 0.54
N PRO A 148 20.49 -44.01 1.12
CA PRO A 148 20.97 -45.25 1.73
C PRO A 148 20.60 -46.53 0.96
N TYR A 149 20.21 -46.47 -0.33
CA TYR A 149 19.92 -47.68 -1.12
C TYR A 149 20.54 -47.65 -2.52
N ALA A 150 21.86 -47.81 -2.56
CA ALA A 150 22.58 -48.25 -3.73
C ALA A 150 23.72 -49.20 -3.32
N SER A 151 23.36 -50.43 -2.98
CA SER A 151 24.29 -51.55 -2.92
C SER A 151 23.58 -52.83 -3.38
N ARG A 152 23.70 -53.12 -4.67
CA ARG A 152 23.66 -54.48 -5.22
C ARG A 152 24.59 -54.54 -6.42
N THR A 153 25.84 -54.86 -6.12
CA THR A 153 26.80 -55.34 -7.11
C THR A 153 26.50 -56.79 -7.40
N VAL A 154 26.29 -57.04 -8.69
CA VAL A 154 26.55 -58.25 -9.47
C VAL A 154 27.55 -59.21 -8.83
N TYR A 155 27.10 -60.43 -8.56
CA TYR A 155 27.78 -61.69 -8.86
C TYR A 155 26.71 -62.70 -9.28
#